data_AF-A0A1D8FYQ5-F1
#
_entry.id   AF-A0A1D8FYQ5-F1
#
_cell.length_a   1.000
_cell.length_b   1.000
_cell.length_c   1.000
_cell.angle_alpha   90.00
_cell.angle_beta   90.00
_cell.angle_gamma   90.00
#
_symmetry.space_group_name_H-M   'P 1'
#
loop_
_entity.id
_entity.type
_entity.pdbx_description
1 polymer ?
#
loop_
_entity_poly.entity_id
_entity_poly.type
_entity_poly.pdbx_seq_one_letter_code
_entity_poly.pdbx_strand_id
1 'polypeptide(L)'
;MRRLSSRPRSLSGWTMAVFGLLAAALGAVGLAAPDALLAVMGFAPVPDGARAEGDHTLLFLTASSMAAVNMGAYYVLAALSDWRAFYGWTVPFRLLTCTVFTAAVLAGRAPAGFLGVGLWEGAGAAATWAALRYERRTGRSA
;
A
#
# COMPACT_ATOMS: atom_id res chain seq x y z
N MET A 1 -3.71 7.31 -27.16
CA MET A 1 -3.12 6.55 -26.03
C MET A 1 -1.72 7.10 -25.76
N ARG A 2 -1.43 7.65 -24.56
CA ARG A 2 -0.07 8.08 -24.19
C ARG A 2 0.83 6.85 -24.08
N ARG A 3 2.03 6.88 -24.69
CA ARG A 3 3.02 5.81 -24.54
C ARG A 3 3.51 5.77 -23.08
N LEU A 4 3.50 4.57 -22.48
CA LEU A 4 4.10 4.33 -21.17
C LEU A 4 5.60 4.65 -21.24
N SER A 5 6.11 5.34 -20.22
CA SER A 5 7.54 5.58 -20.05
C SER A 5 8.24 4.34 -19.50
N SER A 6 9.55 4.19 -19.72
CA SER A 6 10.35 3.15 -19.04
C SER A 6 10.67 3.51 -17.58
N ARG A 7 10.53 4.78 -17.19
CA ARG A 7 10.75 5.29 -15.83
C ARG A 7 9.79 6.44 -15.46
N PRO A 8 9.47 6.64 -14.17
CA PRO A 8 8.67 7.79 -13.73
C PRO A 8 9.32 9.12 -14.10
N ARG A 9 8.49 10.10 -14.49
CA ARG A 9 8.94 11.42 -14.99
C ARG A 9 8.89 12.53 -13.93
N SER A 10 8.25 12.27 -12.80
CA SER A 10 7.97 13.22 -11.73
C SER A 10 8.42 12.65 -10.38
N LEU A 11 8.70 13.52 -9.41
CA LEU A 11 9.02 13.09 -8.04
C LEU A 11 7.82 12.38 -7.42
N SER A 12 6.61 12.90 -7.65
CA SER A 12 5.36 12.26 -7.26
C SER A 12 5.14 10.91 -7.96
N GLY A 13 5.56 10.77 -9.21
CA GLY A 13 5.60 9.48 -9.91
C GLY A 13 6.56 8.49 -9.27
N TRP A 14 7.73 8.93 -8.79
CA TRP A 14 8.67 8.06 -8.08
C TRP A 14 8.13 7.59 -6.72
N THR A 15 7.44 8.45 -5.96
CA THR A 15 6.79 8.00 -4.72
C THR A 15 5.75 6.92 -4.99
N MET A 16 4.99 7.06 -6.08
CA MET A 16 4.01 6.05 -6.50
C MET A 16 4.64 4.76 -6.99
N ALA A 17 5.72 4.83 -7.75
CA ALA A 17 6.41 3.63 -8.24
C ALA A 17 6.97 2.80 -7.08
N VAL A 18 7.64 3.43 -6.12
CA VAL A 18 8.17 2.73 -4.93
C VAL A 18 7.02 2.12 -4.13
N PHE A 19 5.96 2.88 -3.88
CA PHE A 19 4.83 2.39 -3.11
C PHE A 19 4.11 1.23 -3.83
N GLY A 20 3.92 1.35 -5.14
CA GLY A 20 3.31 0.30 -5.96
C GLY A 20 4.14 -0.98 -5.99
N LEU A 21 5.46 -0.88 -6.13
CA LEU A 21 6.36 -2.03 -6.09
C LEU A 21 6.35 -2.72 -4.72
N LEU A 22 6.38 -1.96 -3.63
CA LEU A 22 6.29 -2.51 -2.28
C LEU A 22 4.95 -3.21 -2.03
N ALA A 23 3.83 -2.60 -2.44
CA ALA A 23 2.51 -3.20 -2.33
C ALA A 23 2.40 -4.50 -3.13
N ALA A 24 2.93 -4.52 -4.37
CA ALA A 24 2.94 -5.71 -5.19
C ALA A 24 3.82 -6.81 -4.62
N ALA A 25 5.02 -6.47 -4.12
CA ALA A 25 5.92 -7.43 -3.49
C ALA A 25 5.31 -8.04 -2.22
N LEU A 26 4.74 -7.20 -1.34
CA LEU A 26 4.12 -7.69 -0.11
C LEU A 26 2.87 -8.53 -0.40
N GLY A 27 2.07 -8.13 -1.38
CA GLY A 27 0.94 -8.94 -1.86
C GLY A 27 1.40 -10.28 -2.43
N ALA A 28 2.49 -10.32 -3.20
CA ALA A 28 3.06 -11.57 -3.71
C ALA A 28 3.57 -12.46 -2.57
N VAL A 29 4.21 -11.89 -1.54
CA VAL A 29 4.61 -12.62 -0.32
C VAL A 29 3.37 -13.19 0.38
N GLY A 30 2.28 -12.44 0.50
CA GLY A 30 1.05 -12.94 1.11
C GLY A 30 0.39 -14.10 0.36
N LEU A 31 0.56 -14.15 -0.97
CA LEU A 31 0.08 -15.26 -1.79
C LEU A 31 1.01 -16.49 -1.72
N ALA A 32 2.33 -16.28 -1.69
CA ALA A 32 3.31 -17.36 -1.73
C ALA A 32 3.66 -17.92 -0.35
N ALA A 33 3.63 -17.08 0.69
CA ALA A 33 4.05 -17.37 2.05
C ALA A 33 3.15 -16.66 3.08
N PRO A 34 1.86 -17.03 3.18
CA PRO A 34 0.88 -16.36 4.04
C PRO A 34 1.29 -16.32 5.52
N ASP A 35 1.89 -17.40 6.03
CA ASP A 35 2.35 -17.48 7.42
C ASP A 35 3.47 -16.49 7.73
N ALA A 36 4.38 -16.25 6.77
CA ALA A 36 5.42 -15.24 6.91
C ALA A 36 4.82 -13.83 6.97
N LEU A 37 3.82 -13.55 6.14
CA LEU A 37 3.11 -12.27 6.16
C LEU A 37 2.35 -12.06 7.49
N LEU A 38 1.68 -13.11 8.00
CA LEU A 38 1.01 -13.07 9.30
C LEU A 38 2.00 -12.76 10.44
N ALA A 39 3.15 -13.41 10.46
CA ALA A 39 4.19 -13.17 11.46
C ALA A 39 4.72 -11.73 11.41
N VAL A 40 4.96 -11.18 10.21
CA VAL A 40 5.38 -9.77 10.04
C VAL A 40 4.31 -8.80 10.54
N MET A 41 3.03 -9.13 10.35
CA MET A 41 1.90 -8.33 10.87
C MET A 41 1.67 -8.51 12.39
N GLY A 42 2.47 -9.35 13.05
CA GLY A 42 2.38 -9.60 14.49
C GLY A 42 1.33 -10.64 14.90
N PHE A 43 0.86 -11.46 13.95
CA PHE A 43 -0.01 -12.60 14.23
C PHE A 43 0.80 -13.89 14.36
N ALA A 44 0.37 -14.80 15.24
CA ALA A 44 0.91 -16.14 15.32
C ALA A 44 0.31 -17.00 14.19
N PRO A 45 1.13 -17.55 13.26
CA PRO A 45 0.62 -18.44 12.23
C PRO A 45 0.07 -19.74 12.85
N VAL A 46 -1.06 -20.20 12.33
CA VAL A 46 -1.66 -21.49 12.74
C VAL A 46 -1.29 -22.53 11.68
N PRO A 47 -0.68 -23.68 12.03
CA PRO A 47 -0.38 -24.73 11.07
C PRO A 47 -1.63 -25.27 10.36
N ASP A 48 -1.48 -25.71 9.11
CA ASP A 48 -2.61 -26.15 8.26
C ASP A 48 -3.50 -27.22 8.90
N GLY A 49 -2.92 -28.18 9.62
CA GLY A 49 -3.66 -29.26 10.30
C GLY A 49 -4.27 -28.87 11.66
N ALA A 50 -4.05 -27.65 12.14
CA ALA A 50 -4.51 -27.17 13.44
C ALA A 50 -5.57 -26.07 13.36
N ARG A 51 -5.99 -25.67 12.14
CA ARG A 51 -7.03 -24.66 11.96
C ARG A 51 -8.40 -25.24 12.29
N ALA A 52 -9.16 -24.50 13.09
CA ALA A 52 -10.52 -24.87 13.44
C ALA A 52 -11.45 -24.74 12.23
N GLU A 53 -12.56 -25.49 12.24
CA GLU A 53 -13.63 -25.32 11.28
C GLU A 53 -14.17 -23.88 11.33
N GLY A 54 -14.30 -23.22 10.18
CA GLY A 54 -14.69 -21.81 10.09
C GLY A 54 -13.54 -20.80 10.20
N ASP A 55 -12.28 -21.24 10.31
CA ASP A 55 -11.14 -20.33 10.17
C ASP A 55 -10.97 -19.87 8.72
N HIS A 56 -11.45 -18.66 8.43
CA HIS A 56 -11.37 -18.02 7.11
C HIS A 56 -10.16 -17.09 6.97
N THR A 57 -9.23 -17.08 7.92
CA THR A 57 -8.09 -16.14 7.95
C THR A 57 -7.28 -16.20 6.66
N LEU A 58 -6.93 -17.41 6.20
CA LEU A 58 -6.16 -17.57 4.96
C LEU A 58 -6.93 -17.12 3.70
N LEU A 59 -8.25 -17.29 3.67
CA LEU A 59 -9.07 -16.83 2.55
C LEU A 59 -9.06 -15.30 2.47
N PHE A 60 -9.30 -14.62 3.61
CA PHE A 60 -9.23 -13.16 3.67
C PHE A 60 -7.82 -12.62 3.41
N LEU A 61 -6.79 -13.32 3.88
CA LEU A 61 -5.41 -12.96 3.62
C LEU A 61 -5.06 -13.10 2.13
N THR A 62 -5.48 -14.18 1.49
CA THR A 62 -5.29 -14.41 0.04
C THR A 62 -6.00 -13.32 -0.77
N ALA A 63 -7.28 -13.05 -0.46
CA ALA A 63 -8.05 -12.01 -1.13
C ALA A 63 -7.40 -10.62 -0.97
N SER A 64 -6.99 -10.28 0.26
CA SER A 64 -6.33 -9.01 0.58
C SER A 64 -4.95 -8.89 -0.10
N SER A 65 -4.20 -9.99 -0.16
CA SER A 65 -2.89 -10.06 -0.83
C SER A 65 -3.03 -9.86 -2.34
N MET A 66 -4.02 -10.48 -2.96
CA MET A 66 -4.27 -10.30 -4.38
C MET A 66 -4.76 -8.87 -4.70
N ALA A 67 -5.58 -8.28 -3.82
CA ALA A 67 -5.94 -6.87 -3.93
C ALA A 67 -4.70 -5.95 -3.85
N ALA A 68 -3.76 -6.24 -2.95
CA ALA A 68 -2.50 -5.49 -2.84
C ALA A 68 -1.62 -5.62 -4.09
N VAL A 69 -1.53 -6.81 -4.71
CA VAL A 69 -0.83 -7.01 -5.99
C VAL A 69 -1.45 -6.14 -7.09
N ASN A 70 -2.77 -6.18 -7.23
CA ASN A 70 -3.48 -5.41 -8.25
C ASN A 70 -3.29 -3.89 -8.05
N MET A 71 -3.45 -3.41 -6.82
CA MET A 71 -3.24 -2.00 -6.49
C MET A 71 -1.78 -1.57 -6.74
N GLY A 72 -0.82 -2.42 -6.39
CA GLY A 72 0.59 -2.18 -6.69
C GLY A 72 0.86 -2.04 -8.18
N ALA A 73 0.31 -2.93 -9.00
CA ALA A 73 0.40 -2.84 -10.45
C ALA A 73 -0.24 -1.55 -11.00
N TYR A 74 -1.42 -1.17 -10.51
CA TYR A 74 -2.07 0.08 -10.90
C TYR A 74 -1.24 1.31 -10.54
N TYR A 75 -0.59 1.32 -9.37
CA TYR A 75 0.29 2.43 -8.96
C TYR A 75 1.54 2.53 -9.85
N VAL A 76 2.15 1.40 -10.22
CA VAL A 76 3.28 1.39 -11.16
C VAL A 76 2.85 1.89 -12.53
N LEU A 77 1.72 1.41 -13.07
CA LEU A 77 1.20 1.88 -14.36
C LEU A 77 0.83 3.37 -14.32
N ALA A 78 0.24 3.84 -13.22
CA ALA A 78 -0.03 5.26 -13.00
C ALA A 78 1.27 6.08 -12.94
N ALA A 79 2.32 5.56 -12.30
CA ALA A 79 3.65 6.17 -12.26
C ALA A 79 4.29 6.29 -13.65
N LEU A 80 4.23 5.23 -14.45
CA LEU A 80 4.80 5.19 -15.81
C LEU A 80 4.02 6.02 -16.83
N SER A 81 2.74 6.31 -16.57
CA SER A 81 1.89 7.17 -17.39
C SER A 81 1.86 8.64 -16.95
N ASP A 82 2.53 8.98 -15.84
CA ASP A 82 2.49 10.30 -15.17
C ASP A 82 1.06 10.77 -14.85
N TRP A 83 0.19 9.87 -14.37
CA TRP A 83 -1.19 10.20 -14.05
C TRP A 83 -1.33 10.96 -12.72
N ARG A 84 -0.96 12.25 -12.74
CA ARG A 84 -0.88 13.08 -11.53
C ARG A 84 -2.20 13.28 -10.77
N ALA A 85 -3.34 13.29 -11.45
CA ALA A 85 -4.65 13.39 -10.80
C ALA A 85 -4.90 12.19 -9.86
N PHE A 86 -4.47 11.00 -10.29
CA PHE A 86 -4.53 9.80 -9.47
C PHE A 86 -3.62 9.91 -8.23
N TYR A 87 -2.42 10.46 -8.37
CA TYR A 87 -1.50 10.67 -7.22
C TYR A 87 -2.14 11.58 -6.17
N GLY A 88 -2.84 12.63 -6.61
CA GLY A 88 -3.59 13.52 -5.72
C GLY A 88 -4.63 12.78 -4.89
N TRP A 89 -5.35 11.81 -5.47
CA TRP A 89 -6.33 10.99 -4.77
C TRP A 89 -5.72 10.01 -3.79
N THR A 90 -4.50 9.52 -4.03
CA THR A 90 -3.86 8.61 -3.08
C THR A 90 -3.61 9.26 -1.72
N VAL A 91 -3.36 10.58 -1.67
CA VAL A 91 -3.08 11.29 -0.41
C VAL A 91 -4.23 11.14 0.61
N PRO A 92 -5.48 11.54 0.32
CA PRO A 92 -6.58 11.39 1.27
C PRO A 92 -6.88 9.92 1.61
N PHE A 93 -6.78 9.00 0.65
CA PHE A 93 -6.99 7.57 0.94
C PHE A 93 -5.93 7.00 1.88
N ARG A 94 -4.67 7.38 1.72
CA ARG A 94 -3.60 6.94 2.61
C ARG A 94 -3.73 7.56 4.01
N LEU A 95 -4.18 8.81 4.11
CA LEU A 95 -4.53 9.42 5.40
C LEU A 95 -5.72 8.71 6.06
N LEU A 96 -6.72 8.30 5.28
CA LEU A 96 -7.83 7.49 5.79
C LEU A 96 -7.32 6.14 6.32
N THR A 97 -6.48 5.42 5.57
CA THR A 97 -5.87 4.16 6.03
C THR A 97 -5.02 4.36 7.29
N CYS A 98 -4.21 5.41 7.35
CA CYS A 98 -3.46 5.81 8.54
C CYS A 98 -4.39 5.98 9.76
N THR A 99 -5.50 6.71 9.57
CA THR A 99 -6.48 6.97 10.61
C THR A 99 -7.15 5.67 11.08
N VAL A 100 -7.62 4.85 10.16
CA VAL A 100 -8.35 3.60 10.46
C VAL A 100 -7.46 2.61 11.21
N PHE A 101 -6.22 2.38 10.75
CA PHE A 101 -5.32 1.44 11.45
C PHE A 101 -4.87 1.96 12.81
N THR A 102 -4.57 3.26 12.91
CA THR A 102 -4.24 3.87 14.21
C THR A 102 -5.41 3.74 15.18
N ALA A 103 -6.63 4.07 14.74
CA ALA A 103 -7.83 3.94 15.56
C ALA A 103 -8.14 2.50 15.93
N ALA A 104 -7.90 1.53 15.03
CA ALA A 104 -8.10 0.11 15.32
C ALA A 104 -7.17 -0.38 16.43
N VAL A 105 -5.91 0.04 16.44
CA VAL A 105 -4.97 -0.28 17.52
C VAL A 105 -5.38 0.40 18.82
N LEU A 106 -5.69 1.70 18.79
CA LEU A 106 -6.12 2.43 19.99
C LEU A 106 -7.41 1.86 20.61
N ALA A 107 -8.29 1.29 19.79
CA ALA A 107 -9.51 0.62 20.24
C ALA A 107 -9.30 -0.86 20.63
N GLY A 108 -8.08 -1.38 20.62
CA GLY A 108 -7.76 -2.77 20.97
C GLY A 108 -8.24 -3.81 19.96
N ARG A 109 -8.55 -3.41 18.72
CA ARG A 109 -9.05 -4.30 17.65
C ARG A 109 -7.95 -4.83 16.72
N ALA A 110 -6.72 -4.34 16.85
CA ALA A 110 -5.59 -4.75 16.03
C ALA A 110 -4.29 -4.80 16.85
N PRO A 111 -3.31 -5.66 16.47
CA PRO A 111 -2.00 -5.69 17.12
C PRO A 111 -1.26 -4.35 17.03
N ALA A 112 -0.41 -4.05 18.02
CA ALA A 112 0.37 -2.80 18.06
C ALA A 112 1.24 -2.57 16.80
N GLY A 113 1.66 -3.65 16.12
CA GLY A 113 2.39 -3.59 14.85
C GLY A 113 1.66 -2.81 13.75
N PHE A 114 0.32 -2.76 13.79
CA PHE A 114 -0.48 -1.98 12.83
C PHE A 114 -0.33 -0.46 12.98
N LEU A 115 0.20 0.04 14.11
CA LEU A 115 0.62 1.45 14.20
C LEU A 115 1.74 1.75 13.21
N GLY A 116 2.67 0.81 13.00
CA GLY A 116 3.72 0.94 12.00
C GLY A 116 3.14 1.10 10.59
N VAL A 117 2.12 0.30 10.27
CA VAL A 117 1.38 0.41 8.99
C VAL A 117 0.69 1.76 8.88
N GLY A 118 -0.02 2.20 9.92
CA GLY A 118 -0.69 3.51 9.92
C GLY A 118 0.28 4.67 9.70
N LEU A 119 1.39 4.69 10.45
CA LEU A 119 2.44 5.69 10.32
C LEU A 119 3.10 5.67 8.94
N TRP A 120 3.34 4.49 8.38
CA TRP A 120 3.86 4.32 7.02
C TRP A 120 2.95 4.94 5.97
N GLU A 121 1.64 4.72 6.09
CA GLU A 121 0.65 5.33 5.21
C GLU A 121 0.62 6.86 5.34
N GLY A 122 0.67 7.37 6.57
CA GLY A 122 0.77 8.81 6.83
C GLY A 122 2.04 9.44 6.24
N ALA A 123 3.20 8.80 6.43
CA ALA A 123 4.48 9.26 5.90
C ALA A 123 4.48 9.27 4.36
N GLY A 124 3.96 8.23 3.72
CA GLY A 124 3.86 8.19 2.26
C GLY A 124 2.85 9.18 1.67
N ALA A 125 1.75 9.45 2.39
CA ALA A 125 0.82 10.53 2.05
C ALA A 125 1.51 11.90 2.10
N ALA A 126 2.26 12.17 3.18
CA ALA A 126 3.01 13.41 3.35
C ALA A 126 4.08 13.58 2.26
N ALA A 127 4.85 12.53 1.96
CA ALA A 127 5.87 12.55 0.92
C ALA A 127 5.27 12.84 -0.47
N THR A 128 4.17 12.16 -0.82
CA THR A 128 3.48 12.38 -2.09
C THR A 128 2.89 13.78 -2.19
N TRP A 129 2.25 14.27 -1.12
CA TRP A 129 1.70 15.63 -1.08
C TRP A 129 2.79 16.69 -1.22
N ALA A 130 3.92 16.51 -0.51
CA ALA A 130 5.07 17.41 -0.61
C ALA A 130 5.64 17.44 -2.03
N ALA A 131 5.79 16.28 -2.68
CA ALA A 131 6.25 16.17 -4.06
C ALA A 131 5.30 16.89 -5.03
N LEU A 132 3.99 16.65 -4.92
CA LEU A 132 2.97 17.33 -5.74
C LEU A 132 2.99 18.85 -5.53
N ARG A 133 3.15 19.31 -4.29
CA ARG A 133 3.18 20.74 -3.96
C ARG A 133 4.45 21.40 -4.48
N TYR A 134 5.58 20.72 -4.42
CA TYR A 134 6.84 21.18 -5.01
C TYR A 134 6.76 21.28 -6.53
N GLU A 135 6.20 20.28 -7.21
CA GLU A 135 6.03 20.28 -8.67
C GLU A 135 5.12 21.41 -9.15
N ARG A 136 4.02 21.68 -8.42
CA ARG A 136 3.13 22.82 -8.70
C ARG A 136 3.84 24.16 -8.56
N ARG A 137 4.70 24.32 -7.55
CA ARG A 137 5.46 25.56 -7.30
C ARG A 137 6.55 25.81 -8.34
N THR A 138 7.18 24.76 -8.84
CA THR A 138 8.30 24.85 -9.79
C THR A 138 7.87 24.96 -11.25
N GLY A 139 6.56 25.05 -11.53
CA GLY A 139 6.06 25.15 -12.90
C GLY A 139 6.34 23.91 -13.76
N ARG A 140 6.75 22.77 -13.16
CA ARG A 140 6.95 21.47 -13.85
C ARG A 140 5.63 20.79 -14.18
N SER A 141 4.64 21.61 -14.52
CA SER A 141 3.28 21.29 -14.94
C SER A 141 3.22 21.36 -16.46
N ALA A 142 3.91 20.45 -17.15
CA ALA A 142 3.81 20.27 -18.60
C ALA A 142 3.74 18.77 -18.91
#